data_AF-D3D641-F1
#
_entry.id   AF-D3D641-F1
#
_cell.length_a   1.000
_cell.length_b   1.000
_cell.length_c   1.000
_cell.angle_alpha   90.00
_cell.angle_beta   90.00
_cell.angle_gamma   90.00
#
_symmetry.space_group_name_H-M   'P 1'
#
loop_
_entity.id
_entity.type
_entity.pdbx_description
1 polymer ?
#
loop_
_entity_poly.entity_id
_entity_poly.type
_entity_poly.pdbx_seq_one_letter_code
_entity_poly.pdbx_strand_id
1 'polypeptide(L)'
;MGERWQLPPTDGAAMPEDPTSPPPGLAAVVFRLPAAPRRDDLAGLCGQAERLLRDHPGQAMLVDATAVGRADLVAVEAIARMALLAGRHNRAFRLEAPAPLRDLLALTGLAGLADDPPSAGPATPAG
;
A
#
# COMPACT_ATOMS: atom_id res chain seq x y z
N MET A 1 -39.48 -4.11 -52.84
CA MET A 1 -39.86 -5.42 -52.25
C MET A 1 -38.64 -5.99 -51.57
N GLY A 2 -38.68 -6.18 -50.24
CA GLY A 2 -37.63 -6.89 -49.51
C GLY A 2 -37.06 -6.20 -48.26
N GLU A 3 -37.83 -5.35 -47.57
CA GLU A 3 -37.51 -4.92 -46.21
C GLU A 3 -37.61 -6.13 -45.26
N ARG A 4 -36.45 -6.60 -44.78
CA ARG A 4 -36.35 -7.71 -43.82
C ARG A 4 -36.37 -7.17 -42.40
N TRP A 5 -37.54 -7.30 -41.77
CA TRP A 5 -37.77 -7.58 -40.35
C TRP A 5 -36.77 -7.00 -39.34
N GLN A 6 -37.18 -5.88 -38.74
CA GLN A 6 -36.64 -5.34 -37.49
C GLN A 6 -37.28 -6.09 -36.30
N LEU A 7 -36.46 -6.49 -35.32
CA LEU A 7 -36.87 -6.96 -33.99
C LEU A 7 -36.59 -5.84 -32.97
N PRO A 8 -37.49 -5.53 -32.00
CA PRO A 8 -37.19 -4.66 -30.86
C PRO A 8 -36.89 -5.52 -29.59
N PRO A 9 -36.61 -4.92 -28.41
CA PRO A 9 -35.30 -4.80 -27.79
C PRO A 9 -35.07 -5.74 -26.60
N THR A 10 -33.82 -5.91 -26.17
CA THR A 10 -33.49 -6.23 -24.77
C THR A 10 -32.50 -5.18 -24.27
N ASP A 11 -33.03 -4.18 -23.59
CA ASP A 11 -32.31 -3.46 -22.54
C ASP A 11 -32.14 -4.45 -21.37
N GLY A 12 -30.92 -4.58 -20.84
CA GLY A 12 -30.69 -5.39 -19.65
C GLY A 12 -29.32 -6.06 -19.58
N ALA A 13 -28.37 -5.35 -18.98
CA ALA A 13 -27.17 -5.87 -18.33
C ALA A 13 -26.00 -6.32 -19.21
N ALA A 14 -25.48 -5.43 -20.05
CA ALA A 14 -24.02 -5.28 -20.07
C ALA A 14 -23.69 -4.50 -18.79
N MET A 15 -23.01 -5.15 -17.84
CA MET A 15 -22.53 -4.50 -16.62
C MET A 15 -21.87 -3.17 -16.99
N PRO A 16 -22.13 -2.06 -16.26
CA PRO A 16 -21.22 -0.95 -16.32
C PRO A 16 -19.85 -1.51 -15.96
N GLU A 17 -18.86 -1.39 -16.84
CA GLU A 17 -17.49 -1.32 -16.37
C GLU A 17 -17.50 -0.15 -15.41
N ASP A 18 -17.58 -0.46 -14.12
CA ASP A 18 -17.58 0.53 -13.07
C ASP A 18 -16.25 1.30 -13.20
N PRO A 19 -16.26 2.59 -13.57
CA PRO A 19 -15.03 3.38 -13.68
C PRO A 19 -14.43 3.70 -12.30
N THR A 20 -14.94 3.06 -11.24
CA THR A 20 -14.51 3.07 -9.84
C THR A 20 -13.96 1.71 -9.41
N SER A 21 -13.77 0.74 -10.31
CA SER A 21 -12.81 -0.31 -10.03
C SER A 21 -11.42 0.29 -10.31
N PRO A 22 -10.64 0.71 -9.28
CA PRO A 22 -9.25 1.03 -9.52
C PRO A 22 -8.61 -0.20 -10.16
N PRO A 23 -7.62 -0.05 -11.05
CA PRO A 23 -6.81 -1.20 -11.45
C PRO A 23 -6.38 -1.91 -10.17
N PRO A 24 -6.26 -3.25 -10.11
CA PRO A 24 -5.67 -3.91 -8.96
C PRO A 24 -4.18 -3.53 -8.88
N GLY A 25 -3.91 -2.29 -8.50
CA GLY A 25 -2.74 -1.93 -7.73
C GLY A 25 -2.96 -2.63 -6.41
N LEU A 26 -2.50 -3.88 -6.35
CA LEU A 26 -2.27 -4.69 -5.15
C LEU A 26 -3.11 -4.23 -3.95
N ALA A 27 -4.28 -4.85 -3.72
CA ALA A 27 -5.05 -4.63 -2.50
C ALA A 27 -4.09 -4.60 -1.29
N ALA A 28 -4.08 -3.48 -0.57
CA ALA A 28 -3.14 -3.23 0.50
C ALA A 28 -3.86 -3.31 1.84
N VAL A 29 -3.27 -4.05 2.77
CA VAL A 29 -3.70 -4.02 4.16
C VAL A 29 -3.02 -2.87 4.87
N VAL A 30 -3.80 -2.04 5.55
CA VAL A 30 -3.31 -0.82 6.20
C VAL A 30 -2.95 -1.10 7.65
N PHE A 31 -1.71 -0.85 8.03
CA PHE A 31 -1.23 -0.90 9.40
C PHE A 31 -0.92 0.53 9.89
N ARG A 32 -1.70 1.03 10.86
CA ARG A 32 -1.51 2.39 11.39
C ARG A 32 -0.55 2.37 12.56
N LEU A 33 0.45 3.23 12.53
CA LEU A 33 1.33 3.46 13.67
C LEU A 33 0.63 4.34 14.72
N PRO A 34 0.84 4.07 16.01
CA PRO A 34 0.33 4.93 17.07
C PRO A 34 1.00 6.30 17.01
N ALA A 35 0.34 7.33 17.53
CA ALA A 35 0.83 8.71 17.48
C ALA A 35 2.18 8.92 18.21
N ALA A 36 2.47 8.08 19.20
CA ALA A 36 3.72 8.08 19.94
C ALA A 36 4.16 6.63 20.21
N PRO A 37 4.84 5.96 19.25
CA PRO A 37 5.32 4.61 19.45
C PRO A 37 6.40 4.61 20.54
N ARG A 38 6.31 3.67 21.49
CA ARG A 38 7.38 3.43 22.47
C ARG A 38 8.12 2.16 22.12
N ARG A 39 9.37 2.09 22.58
CA ARG A 39 10.25 0.96 22.29
C ARG A 39 9.70 -0.37 22.83
N ASP A 40 9.03 -0.32 23.97
CA ASP A 40 8.39 -1.47 24.62
C ASP A 40 7.21 -2.02 23.80
N ASP A 41 6.46 -1.14 23.13
CA ASP A 41 5.30 -1.52 22.31
C ASP A 41 5.69 -2.18 20.97
N LEU A 42 6.94 -2.01 20.51
CA LEU A 42 7.37 -2.44 19.17
C LEU A 42 7.23 -3.95 18.97
N ALA A 43 7.48 -4.76 20.00
CA ALA A 43 7.29 -6.20 19.92
C ALA A 43 5.80 -6.55 19.70
N GLY A 44 4.90 -5.87 20.41
CA GLY A 44 3.46 -6.02 20.26
C GLY A 44 2.97 -5.59 18.87
N LEU A 45 3.46 -4.45 18.37
CA LEU A 45 3.14 -3.94 17.03
C LEU A 45 3.60 -4.91 15.93
N CYS A 46 4.82 -5.46 16.04
CA CYS A 46 5.29 -6.51 15.12
C CYS A 46 4.36 -7.73 15.13
N GLY A 47 3.97 -8.22 16.31
CA GLY A 47 3.07 -9.36 16.41
C GLY A 47 1.65 -9.09 15.88
N GLN A 48 1.18 -7.85 15.94
CA GLN A 48 -0.09 -7.44 15.33
C GLN A 48 0.02 -7.39 13.81
N ALA A 49 1.08 -6.75 13.28
CA ALA A 49 1.34 -6.68 11.85
C ALA A 49 1.56 -8.08 11.23
N GLU A 50 2.21 -9.00 11.94
CA GLU A 50 2.43 -10.37 11.46
C GLU A 50 1.12 -11.16 11.37
N ARG A 51 0.21 -10.96 12.32
CA ARG A 51 -1.14 -11.55 12.25
C ARG A 51 -1.90 -10.99 11.05
N LEU A 52 -1.91 -9.67 10.91
CA LEU A 52 -2.52 -8.96 9.78
C LEU A 52 -2.03 -9.50 8.42
N LEU A 53 -0.72 -9.67 8.24
CA LEU A 53 -0.14 -10.21 6.99
C LEU A 53 -0.50 -11.67 6.72
N ARG A 54 -0.72 -12.47 7.76
CA ARG A 54 -1.17 -13.86 7.64
C ARG A 54 -2.66 -13.95 7.28
N ASP A 55 -3.48 -13.08 7.86
CA ASP A 55 -4.92 -13.03 7.61
C ASP A 55 -5.25 -12.48 6.21
N HIS A 56 -4.34 -11.71 5.62
CA HIS A 56 -4.49 -11.08 4.30
C HIS A 56 -3.42 -11.56 3.29
N PRO A 57 -3.47 -12.82 2.84
CA PRO A 57 -2.49 -13.35 1.91
C PRO A 57 -2.53 -12.64 0.56
N GLY A 58 -1.35 -12.36 0.00
CA GLY A 58 -1.18 -11.69 -1.30
C GLY A 58 -1.35 -10.17 -1.28
N GLN A 59 -1.75 -9.59 -0.15
CA GLN A 59 -1.93 -8.14 -0.03
C GLN A 59 -0.62 -7.42 0.30
N ALA A 60 -0.43 -6.23 -0.28
CA ALA A 60 0.68 -5.35 0.09
C ALA A 60 0.48 -4.77 1.50
N MET A 61 1.57 -4.36 2.15
CA MET A 61 1.51 -3.69 3.45
C MET A 61 1.64 -2.19 3.27
N LEU A 62 0.59 -1.43 3.59
CA LEU A 62 0.64 0.02 3.69
C LEU A 62 0.81 0.40 5.16
N VAL A 63 1.94 1.02 5.52
CA VAL A 63 2.14 1.60 6.84
C VAL A 63 1.70 3.06 6.81
N ASP A 64 0.67 3.38 7.58
CA ASP A 64 0.23 4.75 7.81
C ASP A 64 0.89 5.29 9.08
N ALA A 65 1.84 6.20 8.90
CA ALA A 65 2.57 6.91 9.95
C ALA A 65 2.15 8.39 10.06
N THR A 66 1.07 8.80 9.38
CA THR A 66 0.60 10.19 9.37
C THR A 66 0.19 10.70 10.75
N ALA A 67 -0.29 9.81 11.62
CA ALA A 67 -0.67 10.12 12.99
C ALA A 67 0.53 10.30 13.94
N VAL A 68 1.76 9.97 13.52
CA VAL A 68 2.96 10.07 14.37
C VAL A 68 3.27 11.53 14.67
N GLY A 69 3.04 11.93 15.91
CA GLY A 69 3.14 13.33 16.35
C GLY A 69 4.57 13.83 16.53
N ARG A 70 5.54 12.92 16.67
CA ARG A 70 6.96 13.27 16.83
C ARG A 70 7.84 12.32 16.00
N ALA A 71 8.68 12.90 15.16
CA ALA A 71 9.68 12.16 14.39
C ALA A 71 10.89 11.87 15.28
N ASP A 72 10.99 10.65 15.79
CA ASP A 72 12.12 10.16 16.59
C ASP A 72 12.61 8.80 16.08
N LEU A 73 13.77 8.37 16.59
CA LEU A 73 14.36 7.07 16.25
C LEU A 73 13.47 5.88 16.60
N VAL A 74 12.54 6.01 17.56
CA VAL A 74 11.59 4.92 17.88
C VAL A 74 10.56 4.75 16.76
N ALA A 75 10.10 5.84 16.14
CA ALA A 75 9.22 5.78 14.99
C ALA A 75 9.95 5.19 13.77
N VAL A 76 11.22 5.57 13.57
CA VAL A 76 12.08 4.97 12.54
C VAL A 76 12.29 3.47 12.79
N GLU A 77 12.57 3.06 14.02
CA GLU A 77 12.72 1.65 14.39
C GLU A 77 11.43 0.87 14.11
N ALA A 78 10.27 1.45 14.41
CA ALA A 78 8.97 0.85 14.10
C ALA A 78 8.80 0.62 12.59
N ILE A 79 9.06 1.65 11.77
CA ILE A 79 8.95 1.58 10.30
C ILE A 79 9.91 0.54 9.73
N ALA A 80 11.18 0.55 10.16
CA ALA A 80 12.19 -0.40 9.70
C ALA A 80 11.77 -1.85 10.01
N ARG A 81 11.22 -2.09 11.21
CA ARG A 81 10.69 -3.41 11.58
C ARG A 81 9.50 -3.83 10.72
N MET A 82 8.58 -2.91 10.39
CA MET A 82 7.45 -3.22 9.50
C MET A 82 7.92 -3.56 8.08
N ALA A 83 8.88 -2.80 7.54
CA ALA A 83 9.47 -3.07 6.23
C ALA A 83 10.16 -4.44 6.18
N LEU A 84 10.94 -4.76 7.23
CA LEU A 84 11.57 -6.08 7.37
C LEU A 84 10.53 -7.19 7.47
N LEU A 85 9.43 -6.96 8.18
CA LEU A 85 8.35 -7.94 8.32
C LEU A 85 7.65 -8.18 6.98
N ALA A 86 7.29 -7.13 6.24
CA ALA A 86 6.73 -7.24 4.89
C ALA A 86 7.67 -8.03 3.96
N GLY A 87 8.97 -7.72 3.98
CA GLY A 87 9.98 -8.44 3.20
C GLY A 87 10.09 -9.92 3.56
N ARG A 88 10.03 -10.28 4.85
CA ARG A 88 10.00 -11.68 5.31
C ARG A 88 8.80 -12.47 4.79
N HIS A 89 7.66 -11.79 4.61
CA HIS A 89 6.45 -12.38 4.04
C HIS A 89 6.36 -12.23 2.51
N ASN A 90 7.43 -11.77 1.85
CA ASN A 90 7.49 -11.48 0.42
C ASN A 90 6.33 -10.58 -0.03
N ARG A 91 6.07 -9.51 0.75
CA ARG A 91 5.02 -8.51 0.48
C ARG A 91 5.64 -7.19 0.05
N ALA A 92 4.97 -6.52 -0.87
CA ALA A 92 5.27 -5.13 -1.18
C ALA A 92 5.02 -4.26 0.06
N PHE A 93 5.88 -3.27 0.27
CA PHE A 93 5.83 -2.35 1.38
C PHE A 93 5.63 -0.92 0.85
N ARG A 94 4.71 -0.18 1.44
CA ARG A 94 4.47 1.23 1.15
C ARG A 94 4.33 2.01 2.44
N LEU A 95 4.83 3.24 2.47
CA LEU A 95 4.84 4.09 3.66
C LEU A 95 4.19 5.44 3.39
N GLU A 96 3.18 5.78 4.18
CA GLU A 96 2.66 7.14 4.29
C GLU A 96 3.23 7.79 5.54
N ALA A 97 4.21 8.68 5.37
CA ALA A 97 4.88 9.36 6.48
C ALA A 97 4.85 10.89 6.30
N PRO A 98 4.75 11.66 7.40
CA PRO A 98 4.88 13.10 7.36
C PRO A 98 6.32 13.52 7.03
N ALA A 99 6.50 14.71 6.45
CA ALA A 99 7.80 15.19 5.99
C ALA A 99 8.94 15.12 7.03
N PRO A 100 8.74 15.47 8.32
CA PRO A 100 9.79 15.34 9.34
C PRO A 100 10.27 13.90 9.55
N LEU A 101 9.37 12.92 9.40
CA LEU A 101 9.71 11.51 9.54
C LEU A 101 10.43 11.01 8.27
N ARG A 102 10.07 11.52 7.10
CA ARG A 102 10.79 11.25 5.83
C ARG A 102 12.22 11.79 5.87
N ASP A 103 12.42 13.00 6.41
CA ASP A 103 13.75 13.59 6.59
C ASP A 103 14.61 12.75 7.54
N LEU A 104 14.04 12.33 8.67
CA LEU A 104 14.75 11.45 9.61
C LEU A 104 15.07 10.06 9.02
N LEU A 105 14.17 9.51 8.19
CA LEU A 105 14.47 8.30 7.42
C LEU A 105 15.64 8.52 6.46
N ALA A 106 15.70 9.66 5.77
CA ALA A 106 16.83 9.99 4.91
C ALA A 106 18.15 10.10 5.68
N LEU A 107 18.14 10.78 6.83
CA LEU A 107 19.30 10.90 7.71
C LEU A 107 19.80 9.55 8.25
N THR A 108 18.90 8.57 8.41
CA THR A 108 19.22 7.22 8.89
C THR A 108 19.55 6.23 7.76
N GLY A 109 19.60 6.69 6.51
CA GLY A 109 19.86 5.83 5.34
C GLY A 109 18.69 4.95 4.92
N LEU A 110 17.48 5.26 5.40
CA LEU A 110 16.23 4.53 5.16
C LEU A 110 15.26 5.27 4.23
N ALA A 111 15.75 6.26 3.46
CA ALA A 111 14.93 7.04 2.50
C ALA A 111 14.12 6.15 1.54
N GLY A 112 14.71 5.04 1.09
CA GLY A 112 14.06 4.10 0.16
C GLY A 112 12.82 3.40 0.71
N LEU A 113 12.55 3.49 2.02
CA LEU A 113 11.29 3.00 2.61
C LEU A 113 10.12 3.97 2.39
N ALA A 114 10.43 5.25 2.20
CA ALA A 114 9.44 6.31 1.97
C ALA A 114 9.27 6.63 0.48
N ASP A 115 10.18 6.16 -0.36
CA ASP A 115 10.09 6.26 -1.81
C ASP A 115 9.04 5.26 -2.31
N ASP A 116 8.08 5.73 -3.11
CA ASP A 116 7.27 4.81 -3.91
C ASP A 116 8.23 4.20 -4.93
N PRO A 117 8.28 2.86 -5.14
CA PRO A 117 9.12 2.31 -6.18
C PRO A 117 8.82 3.10 -7.46
N PRO A 118 9.84 3.57 -8.21
CA PRO A 118 9.61 4.39 -9.38
C PRO A 118 8.63 3.63 -10.25
N SER A 119 7.41 4.16 -10.33
CA SER A 119 6.35 3.61 -11.17
C SER A 119 7.02 3.36 -12.50
N ALA A 120 7.13 2.08 -12.88
CA ALA A 120 7.85 1.70 -14.08
C ALA A 120 7.23 2.52 -15.22
N GLY A 121 7.92 3.58 -15.64
CA GLY A 121 7.47 4.45 -16.72
C GLY A 121 7.18 3.54 -17.92
N PRO A 122 6.18 3.88 -18.75
CA PRO A 122 5.74 2.99 -19.82
C PRO A 122 6.98 2.58 -20.61
N ALA A 123 7.31 1.29 -20.57
CA ALA A 123 8.39 0.73 -21.35
C ALA A 123 8.01 0.99 -22.81
N THR A 124 8.60 2.02 -23.40
CA THR A 124 8.46 2.31 -24.82
C THR A 124 9.03 1.09 -25.55
N PRO A 125 8.24 0.32 -26.31
CA PRO A 125 8.84 -0.67 -27.20
C PRO A 125 9.57 0.13 -28.29
N ALA A 126 10.90 0.11 -28.25
CA ALA A 126 11.72 0.51 -29.38
C ALA A 126 11.46 -0.52 -30.50
N GLY A 127 10.77 -0.06 -31.55
CA GLY A 127 10.71 -0.73 -32.84
C GLY A 127 11.94 -0.44 -33.69
#